data_AF-A0A3M6YC08-F1
#
_entry.id   AF-A0A3M6YC08-F1
#
_cell.length_a   1.000
_cell.length_b   1.000
_cell.length_c   1.000
_cell.angle_alpha   90.00
_cell.angle_beta   90.00
_cell.angle_gamma   90.00
#
_symmetry.space_group_name_H-M   'P 1'
#
loop_
_entity.id
_entity.type
_entity.pdbx_description
1 polymer ?
#
loop_
_entity_poly.entity_id
_entity_poly.type
_entity_poly.pdbx_seq_one_letter_code
_entity_poly.pdbx_strand_id
1 'polypeptide(L)'
;MFVDDDVIWPPKVLQWILAPFEDAQVGGVGTSQRLKRSSSVSIWSFLGAAYLERRNFDCSACLHIDGGLPCLSGRTVAYRSNILQAEEFTHGFTHEQWRTCQLNADDDNFITRWMYRHGHKIAMQYHKEAEVQTTLEDSPKYLSQCLRWVRSNWRSNLTSMFVEKHYWWTQPWSTYSVLQTTITAWALPYDMLIFVAWYQASLDWPHDTRIALMTFLAAWTFVFSKTVKLWGHFIRYPADVVFIPVYVFFGYFHGLIKLWGLFTLSETTWGSRDGADADDRVRMIRLPRYGSPMPDGRKSETFDHPQTFANSDQLPAYDAHWRAATFMNQYHD
;
A
#
# COMPACT_ATOMS: atom_id res chain seq x y z
N MET A 1 11.45 14.72 1.64
CA MET A 1 11.52 13.25 1.52
C MET A 1 10.80 12.68 2.72
N PHE A 2 9.94 11.68 2.50
CA PHE A 2 9.22 10.99 3.57
C PHE A 2 9.77 9.57 3.69
N VAL A 3 9.90 9.10 4.93
CA VAL A 3 10.51 7.83 5.28
C VAL A 3 9.80 7.30 6.52
N ASP A 4 9.36 6.04 6.47
CA ASP A 4 8.82 5.37 7.65
C ASP A 4 9.95 5.00 8.62
N ASP A 5 9.63 4.91 9.91
CA ASP A 5 10.57 4.67 11.01
C ASP A 5 11.22 3.27 10.97
N ASP A 6 10.59 2.33 10.28
CA ASP A 6 11.01 0.93 10.19
C ASP A 6 11.77 0.59 8.89
N VAL A 7 12.08 1.59 8.08
CA VAL A 7 12.70 1.42 6.76
C VAL A 7 14.23 1.50 6.83
N ILE A 8 14.88 0.53 6.20
CA ILE A 8 16.33 0.41 6.12
C ILE A 8 16.77 0.73 4.70
N TRP A 9 17.65 1.72 4.60
CA TRP A 9 18.19 2.22 3.34
C TRP A 9 19.50 1.53 2.94
N PRO A 10 19.66 1.15 1.66
CA PRO A 10 20.99 0.91 1.12
C PRO A 10 21.77 2.24 0.99
N PRO A 11 23.12 2.21 0.99
CA PRO A 11 23.93 3.42 1.09
C PRO A 11 23.71 4.48 0.01
N LYS A 12 23.24 4.06 -1.19
CA LYS A 12 23.10 4.94 -2.36
C LYS A 12 21.65 5.30 -2.69
N VAL A 13 20.67 4.98 -1.85
CA VAL A 13 19.25 5.22 -2.15
C VAL A 13 18.97 6.69 -2.50
N LEU A 14 19.63 7.63 -1.80
CA LEU A 14 19.45 9.06 -2.04
C LEU A 14 19.92 9.47 -3.45
N GLN A 15 21.03 8.90 -3.94
CA GLN A 15 21.51 9.19 -5.29
C GLN A 15 20.54 8.65 -6.34
N TRP A 16 20.05 7.43 -6.13
CA TRP A 16 19.12 6.79 -7.07
C TRP A 16 17.74 7.45 -7.08
N ILE A 17 17.17 7.80 -5.93
CA ILE A 17 15.84 8.42 -5.85
C ILE A 17 15.83 9.83 -6.44
N LEU A 18 16.98 10.51 -6.48
CA LEU A 18 17.11 11.83 -7.10
C LEU A 18 17.17 11.77 -8.63
N ALA A 19 17.72 10.69 -9.21
CA ALA A 19 17.95 10.60 -10.65
C ALA A 19 16.71 10.88 -11.53
N PRO A 20 15.49 10.38 -11.22
CA PRO A 20 14.33 10.64 -12.08
C PRO A 20 13.87 12.10 -12.10
N PHE A 21 14.30 12.93 -11.13
CA PHE A 21 13.98 14.36 -11.11
C PHE A 21 14.78 15.17 -12.14
N GLU A 22 15.66 14.55 -12.93
CA GLU A 22 16.19 15.18 -14.15
C GLU A 22 15.07 15.55 -15.13
N ASP A 23 13.98 14.78 -15.16
CA ASP A 23 12.75 15.19 -15.84
C ASP A 23 11.97 16.19 -14.95
N ALA A 24 11.82 17.42 -15.45
CA ALA A 24 11.07 18.48 -14.78
C ALA A 24 9.60 18.12 -14.50
N GLN A 25 9.00 17.21 -15.28
CA GLN A 25 7.63 16.75 -15.10
C GLN A 25 7.48 15.72 -13.97
N VAL A 26 8.56 15.03 -13.59
CA VAL A 26 8.54 14.09 -12.45
C VAL A 26 8.46 14.90 -11.17
N GLY A 27 7.37 14.77 -10.44
CA GLY A 27 7.22 15.46 -9.16
C GLY A 27 7.25 14.53 -7.94
N GLY A 28 7.22 13.21 -8.14
CA GLY A 28 7.31 12.21 -7.07
C GLY A 28 8.08 10.97 -7.50
N VAL A 29 8.96 10.46 -6.63
CA VAL A 29 9.79 9.28 -6.88
C VAL A 29 9.76 8.34 -5.68
N GLY A 30 9.32 7.10 -5.90
CA GLY A 30 9.35 6.04 -4.90
C GLY A 30 10.50 5.06 -5.10
N THR A 31 10.55 4.07 -4.22
CA THR A 31 11.56 3.00 -4.21
C THR A 31 10.89 1.63 -4.20
N SER A 32 11.53 0.66 -4.84
CA SER A 32 11.16 -0.76 -4.69
C SER A 32 11.39 -1.23 -3.25
N GLN A 33 10.52 -2.12 -2.79
CA GLN A 33 10.41 -2.45 -1.37
C GLN A 33 10.56 -3.95 -1.16
N ARG A 34 11.30 -4.34 -0.14
CA ARG A 34 11.36 -5.73 0.32
C ARG A 34 11.15 -5.85 1.80
N LEU A 35 10.67 -7.01 2.22
CA LEU A 35 10.63 -7.34 3.63
C LEU A 35 12.05 -7.59 4.13
N LYS A 36 12.42 -6.98 5.25
CA LYS A 36 13.59 -7.36 6.04
C LYS A 36 13.38 -8.78 6.55
N ARG A 37 14.15 -9.75 6.04
CA ARG A 37 14.06 -11.14 6.50
C ARG A 37 14.59 -11.30 7.91
N SER A 38 13.88 -12.09 8.71
CA SER A 38 14.36 -12.72 9.92
C SER A 38 15.07 -14.05 9.61
N SER A 39 15.77 -14.62 10.60
CA SER A 39 16.40 -15.94 10.49
C SER A 39 15.40 -17.08 10.32
N SER A 40 14.19 -16.95 10.91
CA SER A 40 13.08 -17.89 10.78
C SER A 40 11.89 -17.23 10.07
N VAL A 41 11.50 -17.77 8.92
CA VAL A 41 10.34 -17.28 8.16
C VAL A 41 9.07 -17.86 8.74
N SER A 42 8.24 -16.99 9.33
CA SER A 42 6.87 -17.33 9.70
C SER A 42 5.94 -17.21 8.48
N ILE A 43 4.76 -17.82 8.57
CA ILE A 43 3.70 -17.62 7.56
C ILE A 43 3.37 -16.14 7.35
N TRP A 44 3.32 -15.35 8.42
CA TRP A 44 2.97 -13.92 8.36
C TRP A 44 4.06 -13.12 7.63
N SER A 45 5.32 -13.33 7.99
CA SER A 45 6.46 -12.73 7.28
C SER A 45 6.46 -13.09 5.79
N PHE A 46 6.16 -14.35 5.44
CA PHE A 46 6.07 -14.75 4.03
C PHE A 46 4.91 -14.05 3.31
N LEU A 47 3.72 -13.96 3.93
CA LEU A 47 2.59 -13.24 3.35
C LEU A 47 2.89 -11.75 3.15
N GLY A 48 3.61 -11.12 4.08
CA GLY A 48 4.09 -9.75 3.97
C GLY A 48 5.10 -9.56 2.83
N ALA A 49 6.07 -10.46 2.70
CA ALA A 49 7.03 -10.45 1.60
C ALA A 49 6.33 -10.63 0.24
N ALA A 50 5.37 -11.56 0.16
CA ALA A 50 4.56 -11.80 -1.03
C ALA A 50 3.69 -10.58 -1.40
N TYR A 51 3.17 -9.85 -0.42
CA TYR A 51 2.46 -8.59 -0.64
C TYR A 51 3.36 -7.54 -1.30
N LEU A 52 4.56 -7.30 -0.76
CA LEU A 52 5.50 -6.32 -1.31
C LEU A 52 5.97 -6.71 -2.72
N GLU A 53 6.21 -8.00 -2.97
CA GLU A 53 6.67 -8.42 -4.28
C GLU A 53 5.61 -8.27 -5.37
N ARG A 54 4.35 -8.59 -5.06
CA ARG A 54 3.23 -8.30 -5.97
C ARG A 54 3.07 -6.81 -6.22
N ARG A 55 3.22 -5.99 -5.18
CA ARG A 55 3.14 -4.54 -5.29
C ARG A 55 4.24 -3.99 -6.21
N ASN A 56 5.48 -4.44 -6.04
CA ASN A 56 6.57 -4.06 -6.94
C ASN A 56 6.26 -4.47 -8.39
N PHE A 57 5.77 -5.70 -8.60
CA PHE A 57 5.39 -6.19 -9.93
C PHE A 57 4.32 -5.28 -10.56
N ASP A 58 3.22 -5.05 -9.85
CA ASP A 58 2.08 -4.29 -10.38
C ASP A 58 2.43 -2.83 -10.62
N CYS A 59 3.11 -2.16 -9.68
CA CYS A 59 3.56 -0.78 -9.86
C CYS A 59 4.59 -0.66 -10.99
N SER A 60 5.50 -1.62 -11.16
CA SER A 60 6.52 -1.57 -12.21
C SER A 60 5.90 -1.66 -13.60
N ALA A 61 4.94 -2.59 -13.77
CA ALA A 61 4.24 -2.78 -15.01
C ALA A 61 3.38 -1.55 -15.35
N CYS A 62 2.61 -1.04 -14.38
CA CYS A 62 1.75 0.12 -14.58
C CYS A 62 2.54 1.38 -14.94
N LEU A 63 3.58 1.71 -14.17
CA LEU A 63 4.41 2.88 -14.43
C LEU A 63 5.08 2.81 -15.80
N HIS A 64 5.50 1.63 -16.25
CA HIS A 64 6.15 1.48 -17.54
C HIS A 64 5.19 1.57 -18.72
N ILE A 65 3.95 1.09 -18.56
CA ILE A 65 2.96 1.05 -19.65
C ILE A 65 2.28 2.40 -19.85
N ASP A 66 1.79 3.03 -18.77
CA ASP A 66 1.02 4.29 -18.87
C ASP A 66 1.41 5.34 -17.82
N GLY A 67 2.48 5.10 -17.06
CA GLY A 67 2.92 6.02 -16.03
C GLY A 67 2.03 6.06 -14.79
N GLY A 68 1.05 5.14 -14.67
CA GLY A 68 0.15 5.07 -13.54
C GLY A 68 0.60 4.10 -12.44
N LEU A 69 -0.03 4.22 -11.27
CA LEU A 69 0.03 3.26 -10.16
C LEU A 69 -1.13 3.58 -9.19
N PRO A 70 -1.51 2.65 -8.30
CA PRO A 70 -2.65 2.90 -7.41
C PRO A 70 -2.32 3.86 -6.26
N CYS A 71 -1.11 3.73 -5.68
CA CYS A 71 -0.63 4.58 -4.59
C CYS A 71 0.90 4.52 -4.52
N LEU A 72 1.59 5.66 -4.38
CA LEU A 72 3.04 5.76 -4.19
C LEU A 72 3.35 5.64 -2.69
N SER A 73 3.97 4.54 -2.27
CA SER A 73 4.09 4.23 -0.84
C SER A 73 4.99 5.21 -0.09
N GLY A 74 4.55 5.61 1.11
CA GLY A 74 5.27 6.51 2.01
C GLY A 74 6.58 5.97 2.63
N ARG A 75 6.83 4.66 2.57
CA ARG A 75 8.00 4.00 3.20
C ARG A 75 9.32 4.69 2.86
N THR A 76 9.53 5.03 1.60
CA THR A 76 10.62 5.91 1.18
C THR A 76 10.24 6.55 -0.14
N VAL A 77 9.96 7.84 -0.08
CA VAL A 77 9.48 8.62 -1.22
C VAL A 77 10.03 10.04 -1.19
N ALA A 78 10.38 10.55 -2.37
CA ALA A 78 10.78 11.94 -2.58
C ALA A 78 9.72 12.65 -3.41
N TYR A 79 9.48 13.92 -3.08
CA TYR A 79 8.63 14.82 -3.86
C TYR A 79 9.37 16.13 -4.09
N ARG A 80 9.04 16.85 -5.17
CA ARG A 80 9.52 18.23 -5.33
C ARG A 80 8.89 19.11 -4.24
N SER A 81 9.72 19.92 -3.59
CA SER A 81 9.28 20.77 -2.47
C SER A 81 8.23 21.80 -2.89
N ASN A 82 8.38 22.38 -4.08
CA ASN A 82 7.43 23.37 -4.60
C ASN A 82 6.00 22.83 -4.77
N ILE A 83 5.84 21.52 -4.98
CA ILE A 83 4.53 20.87 -5.03
C ILE A 83 3.92 20.83 -3.63
N LEU A 84 4.66 20.32 -2.66
CA LEU A 84 4.17 20.17 -1.28
C LEU A 84 3.96 21.50 -0.56
N GLN A 85 4.71 22.54 -0.96
CA GLN A 85 4.60 23.90 -0.42
C GLN A 85 3.53 24.74 -1.12
N ALA A 86 2.88 24.22 -2.15
CA ALA A 86 1.79 24.94 -2.81
C ALA A 86 0.60 25.07 -1.87
N GLU A 87 -0.03 26.25 -1.87
CA GLU A 87 -1.23 26.52 -1.07
C GLU A 87 -2.38 25.59 -1.48
N GLU A 88 -2.56 25.37 -2.77
CA GLU A 88 -3.57 24.45 -3.32
C GLU A 88 -3.35 23.01 -2.87
N PHE A 89 -2.09 22.56 -2.79
CA PHE A 89 -1.75 21.24 -2.26
C PHE A 89 -2.09 21.16 -0.78
N THR A 90 -1.66 22.13 0.02
CA THR A 90 -1.89 22.16 1.47
C THR A 90 -3.38 22.19 1.79
N HIS A 91 -4.14 23.02 1.09
CA HIS A 91 -5.59 23.07 1.20
C HIS A 91 -6.21 21.73 0.83
N GLY A 92 -5.87 21.15 -0.33
CA GLY A 92 -6.41 19.86 -0.74
C GLY A 92 -6.09 18.75 0.26
N PHE A 93 -4.84 18.66 0.72
CA PHE A 93 -4.36 17.62 1.63
C PHE A 93 -5.09 17.67 2.97
N THR A 94 -5.31 18.87 3.50
CA THR A 94 -6.02 19.08 4.78
C THR A 94 -7.55 19.01 4.65
N HIS A 95 -8.10 19.03 3.44
CA HIS A 95 -9.55 19.01 3.17
C HIS A 95 -10.00 17.80 2.37
N GLU A 96 -9.19 16.74 2.33
CA GLU A 96 -9.57 15.50 1.67
C GLU A 96 -10.85 14.93 2.29
N GLN A 97 -11.75 14.41 1.45
CA GLN A 97 -13.06 13.96 1.89
C GLN A 97 -13.37 12.55 1.42
N TRP A 98 -13.99 11.80 2.32
CA TRP A 98 -14.64 10.55 1.99
C TRP A 98 -16.11 10.61 2.41
N ARG A 99 -17.00 10.55 1.42
CA ARG A 99 -18.46 10.70 1.60
C ARG A 99 -18.82 12.01 2.29
N THR A 100 -19.27 11.96 3.54
CA THR A 100 -19.70 13.13 4.33
C THR A 100 -18.70 13.47 5.43
N CYS A 101 -17.46 12.99 5.31
CA CYS A 101 -16.42 13.15 6.31
C CYS A 101 -15.15 13.71 5.67
N GLN A 102 -14.45 14.55 6.42
CA GLN A 102 -13.05 14.86 6.16
C GLN A 102 -12.18 13.67 6.57
N LEU A 103 -11.25 13.29 5.71
CA LEU A 103 -10.39 12.12 5.84
C LEU A 103 -8.96 12.58 6.13
N ASN A 104 -8.49 12.34 7.35
CA ASN A 104 -7.11 12.58 7.78
C ASN A 104 -6.34 11.26 7.89
N ALA A 105 -6.47 10.43 6.85
CA ALA A 105 -5.78 9.17 6.66
C ALA A 105 -5.48 8.98 5.17
N ASP A 106 -4.67 7.98 4.85
CA ASP A 106 -4.33 7.63 3.46
C ASP A 106 -3.56 8.75 2.72
N ASP A 107 -2.66 9.44 3.43
CA ASP A 107 -1.83 10.55 2.92
C ASP A 107 -1.13 10.21 1.59
N ASP A 108 -0.57 9.00 1.50
CA ASP A 108 0.12 8.49 0.32
C ASP A 108 -0.81 8.40 -0.91
N ASN A 109 -2.05 7.98 -0.69
CA ASN A 109 -3.09 7.91 -1.71
C ASN A 109 -3.53 9.30 -2.15
N PHE A 110 -3.75 10.23 -1.22
CA PHE A 110 -4.08 11.61 -1.57
C PHE A 110 -2.98 12.23 -2.44
N ILE A 111 -1.73 12.17 -1.99
CA ILE A 111 -0.61 12.80 -2.71
C ILE A 111 -0.50 12.20 -4.11
N THR A 112 -0.60 10.87 -4.22
CA THR A 112 -0.59 10.18 -5.52
C THR A 112 -1.69 10.70 -6.46
N ARG A 113 -2.94 10.79 -5.98
CA ARG A 113 -4.06 11.30 -6.79
C ARG A 113 -3.90 12.76 -7.16
N TRP A 114 -3.44 13.57 -6.22
CA TRP A 114 -3.17 14.99 -6.45
C TRP A 114 -2.13 15.17 -7.56
N MET A 115 -1.05 14.39 -7.53
CA MET A 115 0.00 14.41 -8.55
C MET A 115 -0.53 14.13 -9.96
N TYR A 116 -1.31 13.07 -10.13
CA TYR A 116 -1.90 12.73 -11.42
C TYR A 116 -2.91 13.78 -11.90
N ARG A 117 -3.75 14.30 -10.99
CA ARG A 117 -4.72 15.34 -11.30
C ARG A 117 -4.06 16.62 -11.82
N HIS A 118 -2.87 16.96 -11.33
CA HIS A 118 -2.11 18.16 -11.75
C HIS A 118 -1.09 17.86 -12.85
N GLY A 119 -1.15 16.68 -13.47
CA GLY A 119 -0.32 16.33 -14.62
C GLY A 119 1.15 16.05 -14.30
N HIS A 120 1.50 15.84 -13.03
CA HIS A 120 2.84 15.43 -12.65
C HIS A 120 3.07 13.94 -12.93
N LYS A 121 4.28 13.60 -13.37
CA LYS A 121 4.72 12.21 -13.48
C LYS A 121 5.18 11.70 -12.12
N ILE A 122 4.97 10.40 -11.93
CA ILE A 122 5.53 9.63 -10.82
C ILE A 122 6.52 8.61 -11.39
N ALA A 123 7.64 8.43 -10.72
CA ALA A 123 8.61 7.38 -11.04
C ALA A 123 8.86 6.48 -9.82
N MET A 124 9.43 5.30 -10.06
CA MET A 124 9.84 4.38 -8.99
C MET A 124 11.14 3.69 -9.37
N GLN A 125 12.09 3.66 -8.43
CA GLN A 125 13.40 3.07 -8.65
C GLN A 125 13.43 1.59 -8.25
N TYR A 126 13.81 0.73 -9.20
CA TYR A 126 13.92 -0.73 -9.03
C TYR A 126 15.36 -1.24 -9.01
N HIS A 127 16.34 -0.33 -9.03
CA HIS A 127 17.75 -0.72 -8.90
C HIS A 127 18.04 -1.25 -7.50
N LYS A 128 18.92 -2.25 -7.37
CA LYS A 128 19.29 -2.88 -6.08
C LYS A 128 19.76 -1.88 -5.01
N GLU A 129 20.40 -0.79 -5.44
CA GLU A 129 20.90 0.28 -4.58
C GLU A 129 19.83 1.31 -4.18
N ALA A 130 18.61 1.14 -4.68
CA ALA A 130 17.42 1.92 -4.34
C ALA A 130 16.31 1.03 -3.73
N GLU A 131 16.61 -0.25 -3.50
CA GLU A 131 15.69 -1.21 -2.92
C GLU A 131 15.73 -1.09 -1.40
N VAL A 132 14.67 -0.57 -0.82
CA VAL A 132 14.57 -0.37 0.63
C VAL A 132 14.01 -1.62 1.29
N GLN A 133 14.47 -1.88 2.51
CA GLN A 133 13.92 -2.96 3.34
C GLN A 133 12.99 -2.38 4.41
N THR A 134 11.89 -3.06 4.72
CA THR A 134 10.89 -2.64 5.72
C THR A 134 10.49 -3.83 6.56
N THR A 135 9.90 -3.59 7.72
CA THR A 135 9.26 -4.64 8.54
C THR A 135 7.75 -4.62 8.30
N LEU A 136 7.11 -5.78 8.48
CA LEU A 136 5.66 -5.89 8.47
C LEU A 136 5.24 -6.70 9.69
N GLU A 137 3.96 -6.67 10.01
CA GLU A 137 3.42 -7.39 11.15
C GLU A 137 3.61 -8.90 10.96
N ASP A 138 4.33 -9.54 11.90
CA ASP A 138 4.71 -10.96 11.83
C ASP A 138 3.85 -11.85 12.76
N SER A 139 2.63 -11.41 13.02
CA SER A 139 1.67 -12.07 13.90
C SER A 139 0.26 -12.05 13.29
N PRO A 140 -0.75 -12.68 13.93
CA PRO A 140 -2.14 -12.59 13.47
C PRO A 140 -2.67 -11.16 13.31
N LYS A 141 -2.05 -10.16 13.95
CA LYS A 141 -2.34 -8.73 13.72
C LYS A 141 -2.12 -8.31 12.26
N TYR A 142 -1.41 -9.10 11.45
CA TYR A 142 -1.26 -8.90 10.00
C TYR A 142 -2.60 -8.83 9.28
N LEU A 143 -3.64 -9.51 9.81
CA LEU A 143 -4.99 -9.41 9.27
C LEU A 143 -5.59 -8.01 9.44
N SER A 144 -5.37 -7.38 10.60
CA SER A 144 -5.75 -5.98 10.84
C SER A 144 -4.99 -5.03 9.91
N GLN A 145 -3.70 -5.28 9.70
CA GLN A 145 -2.88 -4.53 8.76
C GLN A 145 -3.42 -4.63 7.32
N CYS A 146 -3.76 -5.85 6.87
CA CYS A 146 -4.39 -6.06 5.56
C CYS A 146 -5.74 -5.33 5.47
N LEU A 147 -6.58 -5.43 6.50
CA LEU A 147 -7.89 -4.80 6.52
C LEU A 147 -7.78 -3.27 6.39
N ARG A 148 -6.84 -2.63 7.09
CA ARG A 148 -6.56 -1.20 6.91
C ARG A 148 -6.20 -0.89 5.46
N TRP A 149 -5.23 -1.57 4.87
CA TRP A 149 -4.83 -1.33 3.48
C TRP A 149 -5.98 -1.52 2.49
N VAL A 150 -6.83 -2.52 2.72
CA VAL A 150 -7.99 -2.74 1.85
C VAL A 150 -9.00 -1.58 1.97
N ARG A 151 -9.25 -1.06 3.17
CA ARG A 151 -10.12 0.12 3.33
C ARG A 151 -9.56 1.34 2.60
N SER A 152 -8.26 1.61 2.74
CA SER A 152 -7.57 2.69 2.01
C SER A 152 -7.70 2.52 0.49
N ASN A 153 -7.47 1.30 -0.01
CA ASN A 153 -7.61 0.98 -1.43
C ASN A 153 -9.04 1.18 -1.92
N TRP A 154 -10.04 0.74 -1.16
CA TRP A 154 -11.45 0.97 -1.51
C TRP A 154 -11.77 2.46 -1.61
N ARG A 155 -11.37 3.26 -0.60
CA ARG A 155 -11.63 4.70 -0.61
C ARG A 155 -10.94 5.37 -1.80
N SER A 156 -9.62 5.22 -1.90
CA SER A 156 -8.80 5.87 -2.91
C SER A 156 -9.18 5.47 -4.34
N ASN A 157 -9.26 4.16 -4.62
CA ASN A 157 -9.50 3.70 -5.99
C ASN A 157 -10.92 4.03 -6.48
N LEU A 158 -11.93 4.02 -5.59
CA LEU A 158 -13.28 4.47 -5.95
C LEU A 158 -13.31 5.97 -6.23
N THR A 159 -12.59 6.78 -5.45
CA THR A 159 -12.43 8.22 -5.71
C THR A 159 -11.76 8.45 -7.06
N SER A 160 -10.63 7.78 -7.35
CA SER A 160 -9.94 7.86 -8.64
C SER A 160 -10.85 7.51 -9.82
N MET A 161 -11.59 6.38 -9.74
CA MET A 161 -12.41 5.90 -10.86
C MET A 161 -13.72 6.67 -11.05
N PHE A 162 -14.39 7.08 -9.98
CA PHE A 162 -15.78 7.58 -10.08
C PHE A 162 -15.96 9.04 -9.69
N VAL A 163 -15.05 9.62 -8.91
CA VAL A 163 -15.09 11.04 -8.55
C VAL A 163 -14.18 11.83 -9.49
N GLU A 164 -12.91 11.46 -9.56
CA GLU A 164 -11.89 12.18 -10.32
C GLU A 164 -11.89 11.83 -11.81
N LYS A 165 -12.16 10.56 -12.15
CA LYS A 165 -12.42 10.01 -13.50
C LYS A 165 -11.32 10.18 -14.55
N HIS A 166 -10.34 11.04 -14.36
CA HIS A 166 -9.29 11.31 -15.35
C HIS A 166 -8.46 10.06 -15.66
N TYR A 167 -8.24 9.20 -14.66
CA TYR A 167 -7.54 7.93 -14.78
C TYR A 167 -7.99 7.04 -15.96
N TRP A 168 -9.28 7.07 -16.33
CA TRP A 168 -9.81 6.28 -17.45
C TRP A 168 -9.17 6.63 -18.79
N TRP A 169 -8.67 7.86 -18.94
CA TRP A 169 -8.09 8.36 -20.19
C TRP A 169 -6.59 8.64 -20.06
N THR A 170 -6.12 9.00 -18.86
CA THR A 170 -4.70 9.30 -18.62
C THR A 170 -3.89 8.06 -18.28
N GLN A 171 -4.46 7.07 -17.60
CA GLN A 171 -3.80 5.81 -17.24
C GLN A 171 -4.77 4.61 -17.40
N PRO A 172 -5.19 4.29 -18.65
CA PRO A 172 -6.20 3.26 -18.91
C PRO A 172 -5.75 1.85 -18.48
N TRP A 173 -4.47 1.53 -18.61
CA TRP A 173 -3.93 0.23 -18.22
C TRP A 173 -3.90 0.10 -16.69
N SER A 174 -3.44 1.13 -15.98
CA SER A 174 -3.49 1.17 -14.52
C SER A 174 -4.93 1.10 -14.01
N THR A 175 -5.86 1.79 -14.67
CA THR A 175 -7.28 1.74 -14.32
C THR A 175 -7.81 0.31 -14.44
N TYR A 176 -7.53 -0.38 -15.54
CA TYR A 176 -7.93 -1.77 -15.76
C TYR A 176 -7.25 -2.76 -14.78
N SER A 177 -5.94 -2.68 -14.64
CA SER A 177 -5.12 -3.71 -13.98
C SER A 177 -5.03 -3.58 -12.46
N VAL A 178 -5.13 -2.37 -11.92
CA VAL A 178 -4.96 -2.13 -10.46
C VAL A 178 -6.11 -1.36 -9.80
N LEU A 179 -6.76 -0.40 -10.47
CA LEU A 179 -7.86 0.34 -9.84
C LEU A 179 -9.18 -0.45 -9.87
N GLN A 180 -9.59 -0.91 -11.05
CA GLN A 180 -10.84 -1.66 -11.26
C GLN A 180 -10.84 -3.01 -10.52
N THR A 181 -9.67 -3.61 -10.31
CA THR A 181 -9.53 -4.85 -9.53
C THR A 181 -10.01 -4.70 -8.09
N THR A 182 -10.11 -3.48 -7.57
CA THR A 182 -10.83 -3.18 -6.32
C THR A 182 -12.28 -3.70 -6.35
N ILE A 183 -12.96 -3.63 -7.48
CA ILE A 183 -14.34 -4.10 -7.64
C ILE A 183 -14.39 -5.49 -8.23
N THR A 184 -13.46 -5.84 -9.13
CA THR A 184 -13.55 -7.06 -9.95
C THR A 184 -12.65 -8.20 -9.52
N ALA A 185 -11.64 -8.01 -8.67
CA ALA A 185 -10.77 -9.13 -8.27
C ALA A 185 -11.38 -9.96 -7.13
N TRP A 186 -12.17 -10.98 -7.48
CA TRP A 186 -12.78 -11.96 -6.55
C TRP A 186 -12.30 -13.38 -6.88
N ALA A 187 -11.06 -13.70 -6.48
CA ALA A 187 -10.37 -14.92 -6.93
C ALA A 187 -11.16 -16.22 -6.74
N LEU A 188 -11.86 -16.39 -5.60
CA LEU A 188 -12.57 -17.63 -5.31
C LEU A 188 -13.78 -17.85 -6.25
N PRO A 189 -14.74 -16.90 -6.37
CA PRO A 189 -15.81 -17.01 -7.38
C PRO A 189 -15.30 -17.23 -8.80
N TYR A 190 -14.28 -16.48 -9.26
CA TYR A 190 -13.79 -16.63 -10.63
C TYR A 190 -13.14 -17.98 -10.87
N ASP A 191 -12.27 -18.45 -9.97
CA ASP A 191 -11.64 -19.76 -10.13
C ASP A 191 -12.72 -20.86 -10.13
N MET A 192 -13.67 -20.84 -9.19
CA MET A 192 -14.79 -21.79 -9.18
C MET A 192 -15.58 -21.78 -10.49
N LEU A 193 -15.94 -20.60 -10.99
CA LEU A 193 -16.68 -20.47 -12.25
C LEU A 193 -15.87 -20.96 -13.45
N ILE A 194 -14.56 -20.72 -13.49
CA ILE A 194 -13.67 -21.23 -14.54
C ILE A 194 -13.67 -22.76 -14.54
N PHE A 195 -13.49 -23.40 -13.38
CA PHE A 195 -13.49 -24.86 -13.28
C PHE A 195 -14.86 -25.46 -13.60
N VAL A 196 -15.96 -24.85 -13.15
CA VAL A 196 -17.32 -25.30 -13.45
C VAL A 196 -17.64 -25.14 -14.93
N ALA A 197 -17.36 -23.97 -15.52
CA ALA A 197 -17.60 -23.71 -16.93
C ALA A 197 -16.80 -24.68 -17.81
N TRP A 198 -15.53 -24.92 -17.45
CA TRP A 198 -14.70 -25.89 -18.15
C TRP A 198 -15.28 -27.31 -18.02
N TYR A 199 -15.69 -27.72 -16.82
CA TYR A 199 -16.29 -29.04 -16.61
C TYR A 199 -17.54 -29.24 -17.47
N GLN A 200 -18.45 -28.27 -17.46
CA GLN A 200 -19.68 -28.30 -18.27
C GLN A 200 -19.40 -28.33 -19.78
N ALA A 201 -18.46 -27.51 -20.26
CA ALA A 201 -18.07 -27.46 -21.67
C ALA A 201 -17.40 -28.76 -22.16
N SER A 202 -16.84 -29.55 -21.24
CA SER A 202 -16.08 -30.77 -21.54
C SER A 202 -16.88 -32.07 -21.40
N LEU A 203 -18.19 -32.02 -21.13
CA LEU A 203 -18.99 -33.21 -20.83
C LEU A 203 -19.01 -34.23 -21.98
N ASP A 204 -19.05 -33.75 -23.23
CA ASP A 204 -19.10 -34.60 -24.43
C ASP A 204 -17.72 -34.98 -24.97
N TRP A 205 -16.64 -34.61 -24.26
CA TRP A 205 -15.27 -34.88 -24.72
C TRP A 205 -14.80 -36.28 -24.31
N PRO A 206 -13.86 -36.88 -25.07
CA PRO A 206 -13.20 -38.12 -24.65
C PRO A 206 -12.60 -38.00 -23.25
N HIS A 207 -12.75 -39.05 -22.44
CA HIS A 207 -12.37 -39.06 -21.02
C HIS A 207 -10.91 -38.65 -20.79
N ASP A 208 -9.99 -39.21 -21.56
CA ASP A 208 -8.56 -38.95 -21.41
C ASP A 208 -8.20 -37.50 -21.77
N THR A 209 -8.76 -36.97 -22.85
CA THR A 209 -8.60 -35.57 -23.27
C THR A 209 -9.12 -34.62 -22.19
N ARG A 210 -10.27 -34.96 -21.59
CA ARG A 210 -10.87 -34.19 -20.51
C ARG A 210 -9.94 -34.16 -19.29
N ILE A 211 -9.45 -35.31 -18.83
CA ILE A 211 -8.54 -35.34 -17.68
C ILE A 211 -7.27 -34.54 -17.98
N ALA A 212 -6.64 -34.74 -19.14
CA ALA A 212 -5.40 -34.05 -19.49
C ALA A 212 -5.56 -32.52 -19.48
N LEU A 213 -6.61 -32.00 -20.08
CA LEU A 213 -6.87 -30.56 -20.14
C LEU A 213 -7.34 -29.98 -18.80
N MET A 214 -8.05 -30.75 -17.97
CA MET A 214 -8.37 -30.35 -16.59
C MET A 214 -7.11 -30.25 -15.73
N THR A 215 -6.21 -31.23 -15.84
CA THR A 215 -4.90 -31.20 -15.18
C THR A 215 -4.08 -30.02 -15.66
N PHE A 216 -4.08 -29.72 -16.96
CA PHE A 216 -3.43 -28.54 -17.50
C PHE A 216 -4.03 -27.24 -16.93
N LEU A 217 -5.36 -27.11 -16.88
CA LEU A 217 -6.02 -25.94 -16.31
C LEU A 217 -5.68 -25.76 -14.82
N ALA A 218 -5.66 -26.85 -14.06
CA ALA A 218 -5.26 -26.84 -12.65
C ALA A 218 -3.79 -26.42 -12.50
N ALA A 219 -2.88 -26.99 -13.28
CA ALA A 219 -1.47 -26.61 -13.28
C ALA A 219 -1.28 -25.14 -13.70
N TRP A 220 -1.92 -24.71 -14.78
CA TRP A 220 -1.90 -23.32 -15.24
C TRP A 220 -2.37 -22.36 -14.15
N THR A 221 -3.47 -22.69 -13.47
CA THR A 221 -4.04 -21.84 -12.43
C THR A 221 -3.12 -21.78 -11.22
N PHE A 222 -2.81 -22.93 -10.61
CA PHE A 222 -2.15 -22.99 -9.30
C PHE A 222 -0.63 -22.88 -9.36
N VAL A 223 0.01 -23.35 -10.44
CA VAL A 223 1.47 -23.31 -10.60
C VAL A 223 1.90 -22.03 -11.30
N PHE A 224 1.21 -21.59 -12.36
CA PHE A 224 1.62 -20.39 -13.10
C PHE A 224 0.88 -19.13 -12.64
N SER A 225 -0.43 -19.02 -12.89
CA SER A 225 -1.22 -17.80 -12.72
C SER A 225 -1.17 -17.24 -11.30
N LYS A 226 -1.28 -18.08 -10.27
CA LYS A 226 -1.21 -17.62 -8.87
C LYS A 226 0.20 -17.22 -8.45
N THR A 227 1.26 -17.82 -9.01
CA THR A 227 2.62 -17.66 -8.47
C THR A 227 3.54 -16.77 -9.30
N VAL A 228 3.20 -16.45 -10.56
CA VAL A 228 4.10 -15.73 -11.50
C VAL A 228 4.64 -14.42 -10.93
N LYS A 229 3.82 -13.66 -10.19
CA LYS A 229 4.23 -12.40 -9.54
C LYS A 229 5.22 -12.59 -8.39
N LEU A 230 5.38 -13.82 -7.89
CA LEU A 230 6.30 -14.20 -6.81
C LEU A 230 7.55 -14.91 -7.31
N TRP A 231 7.70 -15.17 -8.62
CA TRP A 231 8.87 -15.92 -9.10
C TRP A 231 10.19 -15.25 -8.75
N GLY A 232 10.27 -13.92 -8.78
CA GLY A 232 11.44 -13.19 -8.29
C GLY A 232 11.76 -13.53 -6.82
N HIS A 233 10.74 -13.67 -5.97
CA HIS A 233 10.90 -14.09 -4.57
C HIS A 233 11.47 -15.51 -4.49
N PHE A 234 10.89 -16.48 -5.21
CA PHE A 234 11.34 -17.88 -5.17
C PHE A 234 12.73 -18.10 -5.81
N ILE A 235 13.14 -17.28 -6.78
CA ILE A 235 14.50 -17.31 -7.32
C ILE A 235 15.51 -16.94 -6.23
N ARG A 236 15.20 -15.95 -5.39
CA ARG A 236 16.06 -15.53 -4.27
C ARG A 236 15.96 -16.45 -3.06
N TYR A 237 14.77 -16.99 -2.81
CA TYR A 237 14.46 -17.84 -1.66
C TYR A 237 13.74 -19.12 -2.10
N PRO A 238 14.45 -20.10 -2.70
CA PRO A 238 13.82 -21.32 -3.21
C PRO A 238 13.12 -22.15 -2.14
N ALA A 239 13.59 -22.11 -0.89
CA ALA A 239 12.97 -22.85 0.21
C ALA A 239 11.54 -22.37 0.54
N ASP A 240 11.21 -21.11 0.24
CA ASP A 240 9.90 -20.53 0.56
C ASP A 240 8.77 -21.09 -0.33
N VAL A 241 9.07 -21.91 -1.35
CA VAL A 241 8.05 -22.60 -2.17
C VAL A 241 7.10 -23.46 -1.33
N VAL A 242 7.54 -23.91 -0.15
CA VAL A 242 6.71 -24.64 0.82
C VAL A 242 5.47 -23.83 1.24
N PHE A 243 5.52 -22.50 1.15
CA PHE A 243 4.42 -21.62 1.52
C PHE A 243 3.44 -21.32 0.38
N ILE A 244 3.65 -21.85 -0.84
CA ILE A 244 2.72 -21.66 -1.97
C ILE A 244 1.27 -22.05 -1.62
N PRO A 245 1.00 -23.19 -0.96
CA PRO A 245 -0.38 -23.54 -0.57
C PRO A 245 -1.00 -22.46 0.32
N VAL A 246 -0.25 -22.00 1.33
CA VAL A 246 -0.70 -20.95 2.26
C VAL A 246 -0.99 -19.65 1.52
N TYR A 247 -0.14 -19.25 0.57
CA TYR A 247 -0.36 -18.06 -0.25
C TYR A 247 -1.63 -18.15 -1.10
N VAL A 248 -1.90 -19.30 -1.73
CA VAL A 248 -3.11 -19.49 -2.55
C VAL A 248 -4.36 -19.41 -1.69
N PHE A 249 -4.40 -20.15 -0.57
CA PHE A 249 -5.54 -20.12 0.36
C PHE A 249 -5.74 -18.74 0.97
N PHE A 250 -4.65 -18.05 1.35
CA PHE A 250 -4.72 -16.68 1.83
C PHE A 250 -5.26 -15.74 0.75
N GLY A 251 -4.94 -15.95 -0.53
CA GLY A 251 -5.52 -15.19 -1.63
C GLY A 251 -7.04 -15.29 -1.70
N TYR A 252 -7.61 -16.48 -1.45
CA TYR A 252 -9.06 -16.65 -1.36
C TYR A 252 -9.64 -16.02 -0.09
N PHE A 253 -9.00 -16.24 1.06
CA PHE A 253 -9.40 -15.66 2.34
C PHE A 253 -9.35 -14.12 2.32
N HIS A 254 -8.36 -13.54 1.65
CA HIS A 254 -8.23 -12.10 1.48
C HIS A 254 -9.40 -11.49 0.69
N GLY A 255 -10.11 -12.29 -0.12
CA GLY A 255 -11.40 -11.90 -0.69
C GLY A 255 -12.44 -11.58 0.39
N LEU A 256 -12.48 -12.35 1.48
CA LEU A 256 -13.37 -12.07 2.62
C LEU A 256 -12.94 -10.83 3.38
N ILE A 257 -11.63 -10.63 3.61
CA ILE A 257 -11.10 -9.39 4.20
C ILE A 257 -11.53 -8.19 3.34
N LYS A 258 -11.44 -8.33 2.02
CA LYS A 258 -11.83 -7.29 1.07
C LYS A 258 -13.32 -6.97 1.11
N LEU A 259 -14.16 -7.99 1.21
CA LEU A 259 -15.60 -7.83 1.38
C LEU A 259 -15.94 -7.15 2.71
N TRP A 260 -15.30 -7.57 3.81
CA TRP A 260 -15.47 -6.93 5.11
C TRP A 260 -15.01 -5.47 5.12
N GLY A 261 -13.88 -5.17 4.46
CA GLY A 261 -13.37 -3.81 4.27
C GLY A 261 -14.38 -2.89 3.58
N LEU A 262 -15.10 -3.40 2.57
CA LEU A 262 -16.14 -2.65 1.85
C LEU A 262 -17.28 -2.19 2.77
N PHE A 263 -17.66 -3.01 3.75
CA PHE A 263 -18.71 -2.65 4.72
C PHE A 263 -18.20 -1.78 5.87
N THR A 264 -16.89 -1.64 6.04
CA THR A 264 -16.25 -0.93 7.16
C THR A 264 -15.38 0.25 6.69
N LEU A 265 -15.74 0.90 5.58
CA LEU A 265 -14.97 2.02 5.02
C LEU A 265 -14.95 3.28 5.88
N SER A 266 -15.85 3.37 6.87
CA SER A 266 -15.87 4.45 7.86
C SER A 266 -14.79 4.32 8.93
N GLU A 267 -14.11 3.17 9.02
CA GLU A 267 -13.07 2.91 10.01
C GLU A 267 -11.69 3.32 9.48
N THR A 268 -10.89 3.95 10.34
CA THR A 268 -9.54 4.47 10.00
C THR A 268 -8.45 4.04 10.99
N THR A 269 -8.77 3.14 11.91
CA THR A 269 -7.82 2.55 12.85
C THR A 269 -6.73 1.72 12.15
N TRP A 270 -5.56 1.68 12.76
CA TRP A 270 -4.40 0.91 12.30
C TRP A 270 -4.46 -0.55 12.73
N GLY A 271 -5.12 -0.84 13.85
CA GLY A 271 -5.39 -2.17 14.40
C GLY A 271 -4.15 -3.01 14.70
N SER A 272 -2.96 -2.40 14.61
CA SER A 272 -1.64 -3.03 14.67
C SER A 272 -0.60 -2.18 15.41
N ARG A 273 -0.86 -0.89 15.68
CA ARG A 273 0.04 0.00 16.42
C ARG A 273 -0.69 0.57 17.63
N ASP A 274 -0.21 0.25 18.82
CA ASP A 274 -0.75 0.80 20.07
C ASP A 274 -0.60 2.33 20.08
N GLY A 275 -1.65 3.07 20.45
CA GLY A 275 -1.71 4.54 20.45
C GLY A 275 -2.18 5.18 19.13
N ALA A 276 -1.96 4.52 17.98
CA ALA A 276 -2.54 4.95 16.70
C ALA A 276 -4.02 4.56 16.55
N ASP A 277 -4.55 3.75 17.47
CA ASP A 277 -5.90 3.20 17.47
C ASP A 277 -6.86 3.92 18.45
N ALA A 278 -6.41 5.00 19.09
CA ALA A 278 -7.11 5.62 20.21
C ALA A 278 -8.33 6.48 19.83
N ASP A 279 -8.37 7.08 18.63
CA ASP A 279 -9.53 7.90 18.24
C ASP A 279 -9.74 8.04 16.72
N ASP A 280 -10.73 7.34 16.17
CA ASP A 280 -11.16 7.51 14.78
C ASP A 280 -11.82 8.88 14.54
N ARG A 281 -12.26 9.60 15.58
CA ARG A 281 -12.91 10.91 15.45
C ARG A 281 -12.00 11.97 14.85
N VAL A 282 -10.68 11.83 15.02
CA VAL A 282 -9.69 12.78 14.46
C VAL A 282 -9.32 12.41 13.04
N ARG A 283 -9.43 11.12 12.65
CA ARG A 283 -9.10 10.63 11.31
C ARG A 283 -10.26 10.63 10.33
N MET A 284 -11.49 10.53 10.83
CA MET A 284 -12.70 10.68 10.04
C MET A 284 -13.65 11.67 10.72
N ILE A 285 -13.50 12.95 10.36
CA ILE A 285 -14.27 14.05 10.97
C ILE A 285 -15.56 14.24 10.18
N ARG A 286 -16.72 14.06 10.82
CA ARG A 286 -18.02 14.24 10.15
C ARG A 286 -18.24 15.72 9.82
N LEU A 287 -18.49 16.01 8.54
CA LEU A 287 -18.81 17.36 8.09
C LEU A 287 -20.26 17.72 8.47
N PRO A 288 -20.57 19.00 8.74
CA PRO A 288 -21.93 19.44 8.98
C PRO A 288 -22.85 19.13 7.79
N ARG A 289 -24.15 18.99 8.07
CA ARG A 289 -25.13 18.89 6.99
C ARG A 289 -25.18 20.20 6.21
N TYR A 290 -25.40 20.12 4.91
CA TYR A 290 -25.62 21.27 4.06
C TYR A 290 -26.75 22.15 4.64
N GLY A 291 -26.47 23.43 4.91
CA GLY A 291 -27.41 24.37 5.55
C GLY A 291 -27.45 24.35 7.09
N SER A 292 -26.53 23.63 7.75
CA SER A 292 -26.37 23.67 9.21
C SER A 292 -25.91 25.06 9.70
N PRO A 293 -26.46 25.58 10.80
CA PRO A 293 -25.97 26.81 11.44
C PRO A 293 -24.65 26.60 12.18
N MET A 294 -24.24 25.35 12.42
CA MET A 294 -22.91 25.06 12.96
C MET A 294 -21.86 25.38 11.91
N PRO A 295 -20.83 26.18 12.26
CA PRO A 295 -19.73 26.44 11.33
C PRO A 295 -19.11 25.11 10.91
N ASP A 296 -18.73 25.04 9.63
CA ASP A 296 -17.88 23.97 9.12
C ASP A 296 -16.73 23.78 10.12
N GLY A 297 -16.59 22.59 10.70
CA GLY A 297 -15.49 22.22 11.62
C GLY A 297 -14.10 22.27 10.95
N ARG A 298 -14.00 22.94 9.80
CA ARG A 298 -12.84 23.17 8.93
C ARG A 298 -11.82 24.16 9.52
N LYS A 299 -12.06 24.76 10.69
CA LYS A 299 -11.06 25.62 11.34
C LYS A 299 -9.96 24.79 11.98
N SER A 300 -9.02 24.32 11.18
CA SER A 300 -7.60 24.36 11.56
C SER A 300 -6.99 25.59 10.91
N GLU A 301 -7.44 26.79 11.31
CA GLU A 301 -6.84 28.06 10.86
C GLU A 301 -5.57 28.41 11.66
N THR A 302 -5.25 27.62 12.68
CA THR A 302 -4.02 27.74 13.44
C THR A 302 -3.56 26.34 13.81
N PHE A 303 -2.35 25.97 13.40
CA PHE A 303 -1.54 25.09 14.24
C PHE A 303 -1.17 25.94 15.45
N ASP A 304 -2.13 26.14 16.37
CA ASP A 304 -1.83 26.73 17.66
C ASP A 304 -0.89 25.74 18.33
N HIS A 305 0.41 26.02 18.26
CA HIS A 305 1.32 25.51 19.29
C HIS A 305 0.65 25.89 20.60
N PRO A 306 0.26 24.93 21.46
CA PRO A 306 -0.29 25.27 22.74
C PRO A 306 0.77 26.12 23.45
N GLN A 307 0.53 27.43 23.54
CA GLN A 307 1.29 28.26 24.44
C GLN A 307 0.98 27.71 25.82
N THR A 308 2.04 27.24 26.47
CA THR A 308 2.05 26.55 27.76
C THR A 308 1.23 25.25 27.80
N PHE A 309 1.91 24.13 27.53
CA PHE A 309 1.58 22.89 28.22
C PHE A 309 1.63 23.18 29.72
N ALA A 310 0.49 23.11 30.40
CA ALA A 310 0.50 22.82 31.82
C ALA A 310 1.28 21.52 32.00
N ASN A 311 2.25 21.52 32.91
CA ASN A 311 3.27 20.49 33.16
C ASN A 311 2.75 19.08 33.51
N SER A 312 1.51 18.72 33.19
CA SER A 312 0.87 17.47 33.62
C SER A 312 0.44 16.51 32.51
N ASP A 313 0.36 16.91 31.24
CA ASP A 313 -0.11 16.02 30.15
C ASP A 313 0.84 16.00 28.94
N GLN A 314 2.14 15.93 29.22
CA GLN A 314 3.10 15.45 28.24
C GLN A 314 2.86 13.95 28.08
N LEU A 315 2.31 13.51 26.94
CA LEU A 315 2.48 12.14 26.49
C LEU A 315 3.97 11.80 26.65
N PRO A 316 4.35 10.65 27.26
CA PRO A 316 5.74 10.36 27.51
C PRO A 316 6.50 10.49 26.19
N ALA A 317 7.42 11.46 26.16
CA ALA A 317 8.41 11.51 25.10
C ALA A 317 9.03 10.12 25.06
N TYR A 318 9.04 9.49 23.88
CA TYR A 318 9.70 8.21 23.67
C TYR A 318 10.97 8.16 24.49
N ASP A 319 11.08 7.16 25.35
CA ASP A 319 12.23 6.99 26.22
C ASP A 319 13.45 6.86 25.30
N ALA A 320 14.19 7.95 25.15
CA ALA A 320 15.44 7.96 24.45
C ALA A 320 16.40 7.20 25.33
N HIS A 321 16.45 5.87 25.15
CA HIS A 321 17.53 5.03 25.65
C HIS A 321 18.82 5.45 24.95
N TRP A 322 19.37 6.59 25.38
CA TRP A 322 20.75 6.94 25.13
C TRP A 322 21.59 6.17 26.15
N ARG A 323 22.66 5.55 25.67
CA ARG A 323 24.01 5.74 26.21
C ARG A 323 25.01 5.26 25.18
N ALA A 324 25.42 6.20 24.34
CA ALA A 324 26.76 6.20 23.80
C ALA A 324 27.73 6.21 24.99
N ALA A 325 28.24 5.04 25.34
CA ALA A 325 29.38 4.94 26.24
C ALA A 325 30.62 5.35 25.44
N THR A 326 31.11 6.52 25.79
CA THR A 326 32.41 7.08 25.46
C THR A 326 33.51 6.03 25.71
N PHE A 327 34.03 5.40 24.66
CA PHE A 327 35.32 4.71 24.72
C PHE A 327 36.39 5.68 24.24
N MET A 328 36.94 6.45 25.18
CA MET A 328 38.30 6.98 25.06
C MET A 328 39.20 6.21 26.02
N ASN A 329 40.29 5.69 25.44
CA ASN A 329 41.51 5.17 26.04
C ASN A 329 41.79 5.64 27.47
N GLN A 330 42.24 4.71 28.33
CA GLN A 330 43.53 4.84 29.03
C GLN A 330 43.94 3.57 29.81
N TYR A 331 45.18 3.12 29.50
CA TYR A 331 46.21 2.49 30.34
C TYR A 331 46.21 0.99 30.72
N HIS A 332 47.41 0.39 30.47
CA HIS A 332 48.20 -0.59 31.26
C HIS A 332 47.48 -1.83 31.82
N ASP A 333 47.89 -3.08 31.61
CA ASP A 333 49.18 -3.72 31.30
C ASP A 333 49.03 -4.91 30.33
#